data_AF-A0A4R1RWZ4-F1
#
_entry.id   AF-A0A4R1RWZ4-F1
#
_cell.length_a   1.000
_cell.length_b   1.000
_cell.length_c   1.000
_cell.angle_alpha   90.00
_cell.angle_beta   90.00
_cell.angle_gamma   90.00
#
_symmetry.space_group_name_H-M   'P 1'
#
loop_
_entity.id
_entity.type
_entity.pdbx_description
1 polymer ?
#
loop_
_entity_poly.entity_id
_entity_poly.type
_entity_poly.pdbx_seq_one_letter_code
_entity_poly.pdbx_strand_id
1 'polypeptide(L)'
;MGVLLQMPTFWFGAVIFLLSQFGRFCELSAASRTTLFVRSNIFSQLKPRDLTDSRTFASALFVFLLVSAFGYLLLCLVPPSVISGWLTITNTPVGNFAPADMSSYPLFVSAALIGLTQPIPGFDKIANLQKEVFHQWIGVPERVVGTAAYFAVQILARRSDQGLTAEINRLVSDRWTEEIGAFADVTFYVDHIKRVELDSENALVEVKKGSVREKKFVIQDLIFAACVAAVKREGGRALEKLAEALDVKMPPRIPTRMSRVSSGILLAMFCSVFLWFFLPLTGIREFVEAAVGPSNPVLWPTTLYFSGTYVLTNFVPTILGTLILLLAITQRKKPRKLLVPEILDRYATTILGIALLVICYDYLEALVERSASTVRYQDTAGIFFATRIPFFAFHSLIAALAAAVLLVYTVRGDLRDTPAKICAWGMGLVVSLGILSYFYAEARLQYHLGVTSRDFVVAVVLLNALSALVSFAIASLALRRSAEPAPSAMPSAAPTVGS
;
A
#
# COMPACT_ATOMS: atom_id res chain seq x y z
N MET A 1 -18.77 21.42 -5.65
CA MET A 1 -18.45 21.00 -4.27
C MET A 1 -19.33 21.67 -3.22
N GLY A 2 -19.51 23.00 -3.25
CA GLY A 2 -20.40 23.70 -2.29
C GLY A 2 -21.79 23.10 -2.18
N VAL A 3 -22.43 22.78 -3.32
CA VAL A 3 -23.75 22.11 -3.35
C VAL A 3 -23.70 20.70 -2.75
N LEU A 4 -22.70 19.88 -3.10
CA LEU A 4 -22.57 18.49 -2.60
C LEU A 4 -22.36 18.44 -1.08
N LEU A 5 -21.51 19.31 -0.53
CA LEU A 5 -21.26 19.38 0.92
C LEU A 5 -22.43 19.97 1.70
N GLN A 6 -23.37 20.63 1.03
CA GLN A 6 -24.61 21.12 1.63
C GLN A 6 -25.74 20.07 1.56
N MET A 7 -25.55 18.95 0.84
CA MET A 7 -26.55 17.89 0.74
C MET A 7 -26.55 16.99 1.99
N PRO A 8 -27.70 16.84 2.67
CA PRO A 8 -27.82 15.88 3.78
C PRO A 8 -27.55 14.43 3.33
N THR A 9 -27.93 14.10 2.09
CA THR A 9 -27.71 12.78 1.49
C THR A 9 -26.22 12.45 1.33
N PHE A 10 -25.37 13.44 1.07
CA PHE A 10 -23.93 13.25 1.01
C PHE A 10 -23.36 12.85 2.37
N TRP A 11 -23.67 13.59 3.43
CA TRP A 11 -23.17 13.32 4.78
C TRP A 11 -23.71 12.02 5.35
N PHE A 12 -25.00 11.73 5.13
CA PHE A 12 -25.59 10.46 5.55
C PHE A 12 -24.91 9.27 4.85
N GLY A 13 -24.70 9.36 3.53
CA GLY A 13 -23.98 8.34 2.78
C GLY A 13 -22.52 8.18 3.24
N ALA A 14 -21.83 9.28 3.55
CA ALA A 14 -20.47 9.26 4.09
C ALA A 14 -20.41 8.53 5.45
N VAL A 15 -21.33 8.84 6.37
CA VAL A 15 -21.38 8.22 7.70
C VAL A 15 -21.61 6.72 7.59
N ILE A 16 -22.61 6.29 6.81
CA ILE A 16 -22.91 4.85 6.63
C ILE A 16 -21.71 4.14 6.00
N PHE A 17 -21.12 4.73 4.98
CA PHE A 17 -19.96 4.15 4.32
C PHE A 17 -18.77 4.01 5.28
N LEU A 18 -18.45 5.05 6.05
CA LEU A 18 -17.35 5.02 7.00
C LEU A 18 -17.58 4.03 8.15
N LEU A 19 -18.81 3.89 8.64
CA LEU A 19 -19.17 2.86 9.62
C LEU A 19 -18.97 1.45 9.05
N SER A 20 -19.37 1.22 7.78
CA SER A 20 -19.12 -0.04 7.10
C SER A 20 -17.62 -0.33 6.95
N GLN A 21 -16.83 0.67 6.55
CA GLN A 21 -15.38 0.56 6.41
C GLN A 21 -14.69 0.30 7.76
N PHE A 22 -15.13 0.97 8.83
CA PHE A 22 -14.67 0.70 10.20
C PHE A 22 -14.87 -0.78 10.57
N GLY A 23 -16.08 -1.31 10.33
CA GLY A 23 -16.39 -2.72 10.56
C GLY A 23 -15.46 -3.64 9.75
N ARG A 24 -15.33 -3.39 8.44
CA ARG A 24 -14.45 -4.18 7.56
C ARG A 24 -13.00 -4.19 7.99
N PHE A 25 -12.45 -3.05 8.45
CA PHE A 25 -11.08 -2.96 8.94
C PHE A 25 -10.84 -3.77 10.21
N CYS A 26 -11.88 -3.92 11.04
CA CYS A 26 -11.83 -4.66 12.29
C CYS A 26 -11.95 -6.19 12.10
N GLU A 27 -12.19 -6.67 10.89
CA GLU A 27 -12.24 -8.10 10.55
C GLU A 27 -10.88 -8.57 10.01
N LEU A 28 -10.41 -9.76 10.35
CA LEU A 28 -9.21 -10.34 9.73
C LEU A 28 -9.42 -10.66 8.24
N SER A 29 -8.39 -10.49 7.41
CA SER A 29 -8.48 -10.88 5.99
C SER A 29 -8.47 -12.41 5.82
N ALA A 30 -9.42 -12.93 5.04
CA ALA A 30 -9.50 -14.36 4.71
C ALA A 30 -8.26 -14.88 3.98
N ALA A 31 -7.57 -14.03 3.20
CA ALA A 31 -6.37 -14.37 2.43
C ALA A 31 -5.15 -14.71 3.29
N SER A 32 -5.17 -14.33 4.56
CA SER A 32 -4.06 -14.56 5.52
C SER A 32 -4.07 -15.93 6.20
N ARG A 33 -5.04 -16.80 5.88
CA ARG A 33 -5.11 -18.18 6.40
C ARG A 33 -4.06 -19.06 5.72
N THR A 34 -2.85 -19.09 6.28
CA THR A 34 -1.78 -20.00 5.83
C THR A 34 -2.03 -21.44 6.30
N THR A 35 -1.46 -22.41 5.57
CA THR A 35 -1.69 -23.87 5.74
C THR A 35 -1.31 -24.44 7.10
N LEU A 36 -0.33 -23.86 7.80
CA LEU A 36 0.06 -24.24 9.17
C LEU A 36 -1.04 -23.94 10.21
N PHE A 37 -1.98 -23.03 9.88
CA PHE A 37 -2.86 -22.38 10.86
C PHE A 37 -4.35 -22.58 10.60
N VAL A 38 -4.72 -23.40 9.61
CA VAL A 38 -6.12 -23.84 9.40
C VAL A 38 -6.68 -24.59 10.63
N ARG A 39 -5.82 -24.99 11.59
CA ARG A 39 -6.17 -25.81 12.76
C ARG A 39 -6.10 -25.09 14.12
N SER A 40 -5.58 -23.86 14.24
CA SER A 40 -5.56 -23.17 15.55
C SER A 40 -6.92 -22.51 15.81
N ASN A 41 -7.64 -22.96 16.86
CA ASN A 41 -8.97 -22.45 17.23
C ASN A 41 -8.97 -20.97 17.67
N ILE A 42 -7.79 -20.40 17.94
CA ILE A 42 -7.63 -19.00 18.38
C ILE A 42 -8.01 -18.02 17.26
N PHE A 43 -7.71 -18.36 16.00
CA PHE A 43 -7.75 -17.39 14.89
C PHE A 43 -9.15 -16.88 14.55
N SER A 44 -10.20 -17.69 14.78
CA SER A 44 -11.59 -17.28 14.52
C SER A 44 -12.08 -16.18 15.48
N GLN A 45 -11.39 -15.98 16.59
CA GLN A 45 -11.78 -15.03 17.64
C GLN A 45 -10.89 -13.78 17.70
N LEU A 46 -9.74 -13.80 17.03
CA LEU A 46 -8.81 -12.69 17.03
C LEU A 46 -9.35 -11.53 16.20
N LYS A 47 -9.15 -10.31 16.70
CA LYS A 47 -9.32 -9.10 15.91
C LYS A 47 -7.94 -8.61 15.46
N PRO A 48 -7.85 -7.84 14.36
CA PRO A 48 -6.58 -7.25 13.94
C PRO A 48 -5.93 -6.39 15.03
N ARG A 49 -6.73 -5.78 15.91
CA ARG A 49 -6.25 -5.05 17.10
C ARG A 49 -5.45 -5.92 18.06
N ASP A 50 -5.77 -7.21 18.20
CA ASP A 50 -5.07 -8.12 19.12
C ASP A 50 -3.67 -8.52 18.58
N LEU A 51 -3.38 -8.18 17.32
CA LEU A 51 -2.17 -8.56 16.60
C LEU A 51 -1.24 -7.36 16.33
N THR A 52 -1.54 -6.19 16.89
CA THR A 52 -0.69 -5.00 16.81
C THR A 52 -0.88 -4.10 18.03
N ASP A 53 0.05 -3.16 18.23
CA ASP A 53 -0.09 -2.06 19.18
C ASP A 53 -1.39 -1.26 18.97
N SER A 54 -2.04 -0.88 20.06
CA SER A 54 -3.26 -0.05 20.02
C SER A 54 -3.04 1.30 19.31
N ARG A 55 -1.86 1.91 19.45
CA ARG A 55 -1.52 3.18 18.76
C ARG A 55 -1.34 2.98 17.26
N THR A 56 -0.64 1.91 16.86
CA THR A 56 -0.43 1.56 15.46
C THR A 56 -1.75 1.16 14.80
N PHE A 57 -2.61 0.43 15.51
CA PHE A 57 -3.96 0.10 15.06
C PHE A 57 -4.82 1.34 14.86
N ALA A 58 -4.88 2.23 15.86
CA ALA A 58 -5.70 3.44 15.79
C ALA A 58 -5.23 4.40 14.70
N SER A 59 -3.92 4.58 14.54
CA SER A 59 -3.36 5.40 13.46
C SER A 59 -3.63 4.79 12.08
N ALA A 60 -3.46 3.48 11.91
CA ALA A 60 -3.79 2.80 10.66
C ALA A 60 -5.27 2.88 10.32
N LEU A 61 -6.14 2.68 11.30
CA LEU A 61 -7.59 2.80 11.16
C LEU A 61 -8.00 4.22 10.79
N PHE A 62 -7.43 5.23 11.45
CA PHE A 62 -7.70 6.63 11.14
C PHE A 62 -7.33 6.97 9.70
N VAL A 63 -6.12 6.60 9.27
CA VAL A 63 -5.67 6.83 7.89
C VAL A 63 -6.50 6.04 6.89
N PHE A 64 -6.87 4.79 7.22
CA PHE A 64 -7.75 3.98 6.40
C PHE A 64 -9.12 4.64 6.19
N LEU A 65 -9.75 5.11 7.26
CA LEU A 65 -11.04 5.82 7.18
C LEU A 65 -10.93 7.13 6.41
N LEU A 66 -9.82 7.86 6.55
CA LEU A 66 -9.58 9.09 5.79
C LEU A 66 -9.48 8.81 4.29
N VAL A 67 -8.71 7.78 3.90
CA VAL A 67 -8.62 7.34 2.50
C VAL A 67 -9.98 6.89 1.97
N SER A 68 -10.77 6.16 2.77
CA SER A 68 -12.12 5.75 2.39
C SER A 68 -13.05 6.96 2.21
N ALA A 69 -13.12 7.87 3.20
CA ALA A 69 -13.94 9.09 3.13
C ALA A 69 -13.64 9.87 1.86
N PHE A 70 -12.36 9.94 1.51
CA PHE A 70 -11.89 10.62 0.32
C PHE A 70 -12.27 9.89 -0.98
N GLY A 71 -12.09 8.57 -1.04
CA GLY A 71 -12.53 7.77 -2.19
C GLY A 71 -14.03 7.93 -2.46
N TYR A 72 -14.83 7.96 -1.40
CA TYR A 72 -16.27 8.25 -1.48
C TYR A 72 -16.55 9.66 -2.01
N LEU A 73 -15.85 10.68 -1.50
CA LEU A 73 -15.98 12.05 -2.00
C LEU A 73 -15.63 12.15 -3.49
N LEU A 74 -14.54 11.52 -3.93
CA LEU A 74 -14.14 11.51 -5.35
C LEU A 74 -15.21 10.88 -6.24
N LEU A 75 -15.75 9.73 -5.83
CA LEU A 75 -16.78 9.03 -6.60
C LEU A 75 -18.09 9.82 -6.66
N CYS A 76 -18.44 10.54 -5.59
CA CYS A 76 -19.57 11.48 -5.59
C CYS A 76 -19.33 12.71 -6.48
N LEU A 77 -18.07 13.04 -6.81
CA LEU A 77 -17.72 14.13 -7.72
C LEU A 77 -17.65 13.67 -9.19
N VAL A 78 -17.55 12.37 -9.46
CA VAL A 78 -17.63 11.82 -10.83
C VAL A 78 -19.07 11.99 -11.35
N PRO A 79 -19.28 12.57 -12.55
CA PRO A 79 -20.61 12.69 -13.13
C PRO A 79 -21.27 11.31 -13.32
N PRO A 80 -22.57 11.16 -13.03
CA PRO A 80 -23.29 9.88 -13.21
C PRO A 80 -23.20 9.32 -14.63
N SER A 81 -23.05 10.18 -15.64
CA SER A 81 -22.87 9.83 -17.06
C SER A 81 -21.58 9.04 -17.34
N VAL A 82 -20.54 9.22 -16.52
CA VAL A 82 -19.27 8.48 -16.65
C VAL A 82 -19.44 7.04 -16.16
N ILE A 83 -20.20 6.87 -15.07
CA ILE A 83 -20.51 5.53 -14.52
C ILE A 83 -21.44 4.77 -15.46
N SER A 84 -22.43 5.42 -16.07
CA SER A 84 -23.29 4.78 -17.07
C SER A 84 -22.52 4.40 -18.34
N GLY A 85 -21.55 5.21 -18.78
CA GLY A 85 -20.65 4.87 -19.87
C GLY A 85 -19.82 3.61 -19.59
N TRP A 86 -19.26 3.50 -18.38
CA TRP A 86 -18.53 2.30 -17.94
C TRP A 86 -19.41 1.04 -17.91
N LEU A 87 -20.64 1.15 -17.42
CA LEU A 87 -21.60 0.03 -17.38
C LEU A 87 -22.02 -0.42 -18.79
N THR A 88 -22.12 0.53 -19.72
CA THR A 88 -22.41 0.25 -21.14
C THR A 88 -21.27 -0.52 -21.81
N ILE A 89 -20.01 -0.14 -21.54
CA ILE A 89 -18.81 -0.80 -22.10
C ILE A 89 -18.63 -2.21 -21.52
N THR A 90 -19.02 -2.44 -20.26
CA THR A 90 -18.84 -3.73 -19.57
C THR A 90 -19.97 -4.73 -19.82
N ASN A 91 -20.96 -4.41 -20.68
CA ASN A 91 -22.15 -5.24 -20.94
C ASN A 91 -22.86 -5.68 -19.65
N THR A 92 -22.79 -4.87 -18.59
CA THR A 92 -23.50 -5.14 -17.35
C THR A 92 -24.96 -4.72 -17.57
N PRO A 93 -25.97 -5.57 -17.33
CA PRO A 93 -27.35 -5.21 -17.61
C PRO A 93 -27.76 -3.97 -16.82
N VAL A 94 -27.89 -2.86 -17.53
CA VAL A 94 -28.31 -1.57 -16.98
C VAL A 94 -29.81 -1.67 -16.72
N GLY A 95 -30.21 -2.25 -15.59
CA GLY A 95 -31.60 -2.19 -15.16
C GLY A 95 -31.99 -0.72 -15.00
N ASN A 96 -32.76 -0.18 -15.96
CA ASN A 96 -33.32 1.18 -16.01
C ASN A 96 -32.60 2.22 -15.13
N PHE A 97 -31.28 2.38 -15.33
CA PHE A 97 -30.48 3.32 -14.57
C PHE A 97 -30.56 4.68 -15.24
N ALA A 98 -31.70 5.34 -15.10
CA ALA A 98 -31.76 6.78 -15.29
C ALA A 98 -31.28 7.40 -13.97
N PRO A 99 -30.16 8.14 -13.93
CA PRO A 99 -29.81 8.97 -12.78
C PRO A 99 -30.84 10.11 -12.69
N ALA A 100 -32.05 9.78 -12.26
CA ALA A 100 -33.19 10.68 -12.34
C ALA A 100 -33.10 11.83 -11.33
N ASP A 101 -32.25 11.71 -10.29
CA ASP A 101 -32.04 12.77 -9.32
C ASP A 101 -30.59 12.84 -8.82
N MET A 102 -29.90 13.96 -9.10
CA MET A 102 -28.58 14.28 -8.53
C MET A 102 -28.59 14.31 -6.99
N SER A 103 -29.75 14.49 -6.36
CA SER A 103 -29.90 14.54 -4.90
C SER A 103 -29.67 13.19 -4.21
N SER A 104 -29.94 12.07 -4.90
CA SER A 104 -29.81 10.71 -4.38
C SER A 104 -28.51 10.02 -4.77
N TYR A 105 -27.73 10.63 -5.66
CA TYR A 105 -26.49 10.08 -6.20
C TYR A 105 -25.44 9.70 -5.13
N PRO A 106 -25.19 10.51 -4.08
CA PRO A 106 -24.22 10.13 -3.04
C PRO A 106 -24.60 8.84 -2.29
N LEU A 107 -25.91 8.63 -2.07
CA LEU A 107 -26.40 7.41 -1.42
C LEU A 107 -26.25 6.17 -2.31
N PHE A 108 -26.37 6.35 -3.61
CA PHE A 108 -26.07 5.28 -4.56
C PHE A 108 -24.59 4.90 -4.53
N VAL A 109 -23.69 5.90 -4.54
CA VAL A 109 -22.24 5.67 -4.46
C VAL A 109 -21.86 4.94 -3.16
N SER A 110 -22.44 5.33 -2.01
CA SER A 110 -22.18 4.64 -0.75
C SER A 110 -22.70 3.20 -0.80
N ALA A 111 -23.94 2.98 -1.28
CA ALA A 111 -24.51 1.66 -1.42
C ALA A 111 -23.68 0.74 -2.35
N ALA A 112 -23.15 1.29 -3.45
CA ALA A 112 -22.28 0.56 -4.38
C ALA A 112 -20.93 0.17 -3.73
N LEU A 113 -20.31 1.08 -2.97
CA LEU A 113 -19.06 0.79 -2.26
C LEU A 113 -19.24 -0.19 -1.08
N ILE A 114 -20.42 -0.22 -0.47
CA ILE A 114 -20.78 -1.19 0.57
C ILE A 114 -21.13 -2.55 -0.04
N GLY A 115 -21.57 -2.59 -1.30
CA GLY A 115 -22.00 -3.81 -1.99
C GLY A 115 -23.49 -4.13 -1.82
N LEU A 116 -24.33 -3.12 -1.59
CA LEU A 116 -25.79 -3.27 -1.42
C LEU A 116 -26.58 -3.17 -2.74
N THR A 117 -25.94 -2.73 -3.83
CA THR A 117 -26.55 -2.59 -5.16
C THR A 117 -25.90 -3.54 -6.17
N GLN A 118 -26.58 -3.82 -7.31
CA GLN A 118 -26.01 -4.66 -8.37
C GLN A 118 -24.63 -4.12 -8.75
N PRO A 119 -23.58 -4.96 -8.70
CA PRO A 119 -22.22 -4.48 -8.57
C PRO A 119 -21.78 -3.77 -9.85
N ILE A 120 -21.24 -2.56 -9.71
CA ILE A 120 -20.19 -2.13 -10.64
C ILE A 120 -19.03 -3.11 -10.40
N PRO A 121 -18.66 -3.95 -11.38
CA PRO A 121 -17.70 -5.03 -11.15
C PRO A 121 -16.39 -4.50 -10.56
N GLY A 122 -16.03 -4.94 -9.34
CA GLY A 122 -14.75 -4.66 -8.70
C GLY A 122 -14.72 -3.52 -7.67
N PHE A 123 -15.79 -2.73 -7.51
CA PHE A 123 -15.81 -1.65 -6.49
C PHE A 123 -15.80 -2.18 -5.04
N ASP A 124 -16.51 -3.27 -4.81
CA ASP A 124 -16.49 -4.04 -3.56
C ASP A 124 -15.08 -4.60 -3.23
N LYS A 125 -14.34 -4.98 -4.28
CA LYS A 125 -12.96 -5.48 -4.19
C LYS A 125 -11.97 -4.37 -3.83
N ILE A 126 -12.23 -3.10 -4.18
CA ILE A 126 -11.36 -1.97 -3.83
C ILE A 126 -11.26 -1.83 -2.31
N ALA A 127 -12.39 -1.91 -1.59
CA ALA A 127 -12.39 -1.83 -0.13
C ALA A 127 -11.63 -3.00 0.53
N ASN A 128 -11.75 -4.21 -0.02
CA ASN A 128 -11.01 -5.38 0.46
C ASN A 128 -9.51 -5.26 0.17
N LEU A 129 -9.13 -4.79 -1.03
CA LEU A 129 -7.75 -4.51 -1.39
C LEU A 129 -7.15 -3.43 -0.47
N GLN A 130 -7.88 -2.34 -0.22
CA GLN A 130 -7.47 -1.27 0.68
C GLN A 130 -7.24 -1.84 2.09
N LYS A 131 -8.19 -2.60 2.63
CA LYS A 131 -8.05 -3.29 3.92
C LYS A 131 -6.79 -4.15 3.95
N GLU A 132 -6.56 -4.99 2.94
CA GLU A 132 -5.39 -5.87 2.86
C GLU A 132 -4.08 -5.10 2.83
N VAL A 133 -4.00 -4.02 2.06
CA VAL A 133 -2.81 -3.16 1.99
C VAL A 133 -2.50 -2.56 3.36
N PHE A 134 -3.53 -2.08 4.09
CA PHE A 134 -3.32 -1.51 5.41
C PHE A 134 -2.98 -2.57 6.46
N HIS A 135 -3.60 -3.75 6.42
CA HIS A 135 -3.27 -4.87 7.30
C HIS A 135 -1.83 -5.35 7.07
N GLN A 136 -1.40 -5.46 5.81
CA GLN A 136 0.00 -5.74 5.46
C GLN A 136 0.95 -4.61 5.90
N TRP A 137 0.51 -3.35 5.86
CA TRP A 137 1.31 -2.21 6.30
C TRP A 137 1.61 -2.24 7.80
N ILE A 138 0.63 -2.61 8.63
CA ILE A 138 0.83 -2.83 10.07
C ILE A 138 1.42 -4.23 10.40
N GLY A 139 1.53 -5.11 9.40
CA GLY A 139 2.07 -6.46 9.55
C GLY A 139 1.10 -7.47 10.16
N VAL A 140 -0.21 -7.21 10.11
CA VAL A 140 -1.23 -8.10 10.64
C VAL A 140 -1.78 -9.01 9.53
N PRO A 141 -1.92 -10.33 9.74
CA PRO A 141 -1.40 -11.12 10.87
C PRO A 141 0.02 -11.65 10.65
N GLU A 142 0.61 -11.44 9.46
CA GLU A 142 1.85 -12.09 9.01
C GLU A 142 3.03 -11.95 9.99
N ARG A 143 3.15 -10.81 10.67
CA ARG A 143 4.23 -10.58 11.64
C ARG A 143 4.14 -11.52 12.84
N VAL A 144 2.96 -11.63 13.45
CA VAL A 144 2.76 -12.48 14.64
C VAL A 144 2.82 -13.94 14.25
N VAL A 145 2.15 -14.30 13.15
CA VAL A 145 2.08 -15.68 12.64
C VAL A 145 3.46 -16.18 12.22
N GLY A 146 4.21 -15.39 11.44
CA GLY A 146 5.56 -15.74 11.01
C GLY A 146 6.54 -15.85 12.17
N THR A 147 6.40 -15.00 13.18
CA THR A 147 7.24 -15.05 14.39
C THR A 147 6.94 -16.27 15.25
N ALA A 148 5.66 -16.57 15.50
CA ALA A 148 5.25 -17.75 16.26
C ALA A 148 5.70 -19.05 15.58
N ALA A 149 5.54 -19.15 14.26
CA ALA A 149 6.01 -20.30 13.49
C ALA A 149 7.53 -20.48 13.63
N TYR A 150 8.29 -19.39 13.55
CA TYR A 150 9.75 -19.42 13.68
C TYR A 150 10.22 -19.82 15.09
N PHE A 151 9.56 -19.31 16.13
CA PHE A 151 9.81 -19.69 17.52
C PHE A 151 9.53 -21.17 17.74
N ALA A 152 8.37 -21.65 17.27
CA ALA A 152 8.02 -23.06 17.38
C ALA A 152 9.01 -23.97 16.65
N VAL A 153 9.44 -23.62 15.44
CA VAL A 153 10.45 -24.40 14.71
C VAL A 153 11.77 -24.47 15.49
N GLN A 154 12.24 -23.36 16.07
CA GLN A 154 13.46 -23.36 16.88
C GLN A 154 13.34 -24.20 18.14
N ILE A 155 12.22 -24.10 18.87
CA ILE A 155 11.98 -24.90 20.08
C ILE A 155 11.92 -26.38 19.72
N LEU A 156 11.14 -26.73 18.70
CA LEU A 156 10.99 -28.11 18.25
C LEU A 156 12.29 -28.70 17.68
N ALA A 157 13.16 -27.89 17.07
CA ALA A 157 14.46 -28.35 16.58
C ALA A 157 15.47 -28.63 17.70
N ARG A 158 15.33 -28.01 18.87
CA ARG A 158 16.23 -28.19 20.02
C ARG A 158 15.79 -29.30 20.97
N ARG A 159 14.57 -29.82 20.82
CA ARG A 159 13.99 -30.83 21.74
C ARG A 159 13.94 -32.20 21.06
N SER A 160 14.38 -33.23 21.79
CA SER A 160 14.11 -34.61 21.43
C SER A 160 12.61 -34.92 21.62
N ASP A 161 12.12 -36.01 21.01
CA ASP A 161 10.71 -36.40 21.14
C ASP A 161 10.30 -36.65 22.61
N GLN A 162 11.24 -37.07 23.46
CA GLN A 162 11.03 -37.22 24.91
C GLN A 162 10.99 -35.86 25.65
N GLY A 163 11.68 -34.83 25.14
CA GLY A 163 11.72 -33.49 25.71
C GLY A 163 10.48 -32.64 25.46
N LEU A 164 9.59 -33.05 24.55
CA LEU A 164 8.37 -32.29 24.20
C LEU A 164 7.39 -32.17 25.38
N THR A 165 7.27 -33.24 26.18
CA THR A 165 6.38 -33.22 27.35
C THR A 165 6.89 -32.27 28.44
N ALA A 166 8.21 -32.17 28.63
CA ALA A 166 8.80 -31.21 29.56
C ALA A 166 8.54 -29.76 29.11
N GLU A 167 8.59 -29.50 27.80
CA GLU A 167 8.30 -28.17 27.25
C GLU A 167 6.83 -27.79 27.42
N ILE A 168 5.89 -28.72 27.21
CA ILE A 168 4.46 -28.47 27.48
C ILE A 168 4.24 -28.13 28.96
N ASN A 169 4.83 -28.90 29.88
CA ASN A 169 4.72 -28.61 31.31
C ASN A 169 5.31 -27.23 31.65
N ARG A 170 6.43 -26.84 31.03
CA ARG A 170 7.01 -25.51 31.19
C ARG A 170 6.03 -24.42 30.75
N LEU A 171 5.47 -24.53 29.54
CA LEU A 171 4.59 -23.51 28.94
C LEU A 171 3.21 -23.40 29.61
N VAL A 172 2.77 -24.43 30.35
CA VAL A 172 1.51 -24.42 31.12
C VAL A 172 1.75 -24.03 32.58
N SER A 173 3.00 -24.03 33.07
CA SER A 173 3.30 -23.77 34.47
C SER A 173 3.01 -22.33 34.91
N ASP A 174 2.65 -22.16 36.20
CA ASP A 174 2.48 -20.85 36.82
C ASP A 174 3.76 -20.01 36.76
N ARG A 175 4.93 -20.65 36.86
CA ARG A 175 6.22 -19.97 36.72
C ARG A 175 6.36 -19.29 35.36
N TRP A 176 5.90 -19.94 34.28
CA TRP A 176 5.93 -19.36 32.94
C TRP A 176 4.93 -18.21 32.80
N THR A 177 3.72 -18.36 33.36
CA THR A 177 2.70 -17.30 33.31
C THR A 177 3.14 -16.06 34.09
N GLU A 178 3.84 -16.24 35.21
CA GLU A 178 4.50 -15.16 35.97
C GLU A 178 5.64 -14.51 35.16
N GLU A 179 6.50 -15.31 34.53
CA GLU A 179 7.65 -14.83 33.73
C GLU A 179 7.20 -13.93 32.57
N ILE A 180 6.20 -14.36 31.79
CA ILE A 180 5.67 -13.54 30.69
C ILE A 180 4.76 -12.42 31.19
N GLY A 181 4.32 -12.47 32.45
CA GLY A 181 3.41 -11.49 33.06
C GLY A 181 3.97 -10.08 33.17
N ALA A 182 5.28 -9.91 33.02
CA ALA A 182 5.89 -8.59 32.90
C ALA A 182 5.54 -7.87 31.59
N PHE A 183 5.27 -8.59 30.50
CA PHE A 183 5.14 -8.01 29.15
C PHE A 183 4.02 -8.58 28.27
N ALA A 184 3.30 -9.62 28.70
CA ALA A 184 2.19 -10.25 27.97
C ALA A 184 0.84 -10.13 28.69
N ASP A 185 -0.26 -10.20 27.94
CA ASP A 185 -1.62 -10.32 28.46
C ASP A 185 -1.84 -11.76 29.01
N VAL A 186 -1.51 -11.95 30.29
CA VAL A 186 -1.59 -13.26 30.96
C VAL A 186 -3.04 -13.74 31.04
N THR A 187 -4.01 -12.85 31.20
CA THR A 187 -5.43 -13.22 31.24
C THR A 187 -5.83 -13.91 29.94
N PHE A 188 -5.45 -13.33 28.80
CA PHE A 188 -5.69 -13.97 27.50
C PHE A 188 -4.99 -15.34 27.37
N TYR A 189 -3.73 -15.44 27.82
CA TYR A 189 -2.96 -16.69 27.71
C TYR A 189 -3.53 -17.81 28.59
N VAL A 190 -3.89 -17.51 29.84
CA VAL A 190 -4.51 -18.45 30.77
C VAL A 190 -5.91 -18.86 30.29
N ASP A 191 -6.71 -17.92 29.78
CA ASP A 191 -8.02 -18.24 29.20
C ASP A 191 -7.88 -19.17 28.00
N HIS A 192 -6.81 -19.04 27.20
CA HIS A 192 -6.52 -19.98 26.12
C HIS A 192 -6.20 -21.38 26.65
N ILE A 193 -5.33 -21.50 27.65
CA ILE A 193 -5.00 -22.79 28.29
C ILE A 193 -6.27 -23.51 28.77
N LYS A 194 -7.16 -22.78 29.46
CA LYS A 194 -8.45 -23.32 29.94
C LYS A 194 -9.36 -23.81 28.82
N ARG A 195 -9.41 -23.08 27.70
CA ARG A 195 -10.25 -23.44 26.54
C ARG A 195 -9.77 -24.68 25.80
N VAL A 196 -8.46 -24.93 25.82
CA VAL A 196 -7.87 -26.15 25.27
C VAL A 196 -7.81 -27.26 26.33
N GLU A 197 -8.42 -27.02 27.51
CA GLU A 197 -8.50 -27.94 28.66
C GLU A 197 -7.12 -28.37 29.19
N LEU A 198 -6.05 -27.63 28.87
CA LEU A 198 -4.69 -27.97 29.30
C LEU A 198 -4.43 -27.67 30.78
N ASP A 199 -5.37 -27.01 31.46
CA ASP A 199 -5.43 -26.82 32.90
C ASP A 199 -5.99 -28.05 33.65
N SER A 200 -6.74 -28.91 32.96
CA SER A 200 -7.25 -30.17 33.50
C SER A 200 -6.14 -31.22 33.53
N GLU A 201 -5.92 -31.81 34.70
CA GLU A 201 -4.92 -32.87 34.89
C GLU A 201 -5.17 -34.07 33.96
N ASN A 202 -6.44 -34.39 33.69
CA ASN A 202 -6.83 -35.49 32.80
C ASN A 202 -6.47 -35.22 31.33
N ALA A 203 -6.80 -34.05 30.79
CA ALA A 203 -6.49 -33.69 29.42
C ALA A 203 -4.98 -33.50 29.21
N LEU A 204 -4.27 -32.96 30.21
CA LEU A 204 -2.81 -32.89 30.18
C LEU A 204 -2.18 -34.30 30.16
N VAL A 205 -2.74 -35.28 30.88
CA VAL A 205 -2.31 -36.69 30.83
C VAL A 205 -2.58 -37.32 29.46
N GLU A 206 -3.70 -37.01 28.80
CA GLU A 206 -3.99 -37.47 27.45
C GLU A 206 -3.00 -36.91 26.42
N VAL A 207 -2.73 -35.60 26.46
CA VAL A 207 -1.72 -34.96 25.58
C VAL A 207 -0.31 -35.53 25.84
N LYS A 208 0.01 -35.88 27.09
CA LYS A 208 1.27 -36.54 27.45
C LYS A 208 1.39 -37.95 26.85
N LYS A 209 0.29 -38.69 26.77
CA LYS A 209 0.22 -40.03 26.14
C LYS A 209 0.05 -39.98 24.62
N GLY A 210 -0.34 -38.82 24.09
CA GLY A 210 -0.52 -38.57 22.66
C GLY A 210 0.75 -38.74 21.83
N SER A 211 0.55 -38.76 20.51
CA SER A 211 1.61 -38.89 19.52
C SER A 211 2.60 -37.71 19.56
N VAL A 212 3.83 -37.94 19.10
CA VAL A 212 4.84 -36.87 18.90
C VAL A 212 4.27 -35.71 18.08
N ARG A 213 3.43 -36.02 17.09
CA ARG A 213 2.78 -35.03 16.23
C ARG A 213 1.81 -34.14 17.01
N GLU A 214 0.97 -34.71 17.87
CA GLU A 214 0.05 -33.95 18.74
C GLU A 214 0.79 -33.04 19.70
N LYS A 215 1.87 -33.54 20.34
CA LYS A 215 2.71 -32.73 21.23
C LYS A 215 3.33 -31.53 20.51
N LYS A 216 3.83 -31.74 19.28
CA LYS A 216 4.37 -30.66 18.43
C LYS A 216 3.31 -29.60 18.11
N PHE A 217 2.07 -30.01 17.86
CA PHE A 217 0.97 -29.08 17.62
C PHE A 217 0.58 -28.27 18.86
N VAL A 218 0.50 -28.92 20.04
CA VAL A 218 0.19 -28.21 21.29
C VAL A 218 1.25 -27.15 21.60
N ILE A 219 2.53 -27.47 21.42
CA ILE A 219 3.62 -26.50 21.59
C ILE A 219 3.47 -25.33 20.61
N GLN A 220 3.17 -25.59 19.34
CA GLN A 220 2.93 -24.55 18.33
C GLN A 220 1.78 -23.63 18.73
N ASP A 221 0.67 -24.19 19.23
CA ASP A 221 -0.52 -23.41 19.62
C ASP A 221 -0.26 -22.57 20.89
N LEU A 222 0.44 -23.11 21.89
CA LEU A 222 0.85 -22.38 23.09
C LEU A 222 1.81 -21.22 22.75
N ILE A 223 2.79 -21.44 21.88
CA ILE A 223 3.70 -20.38 21.41
C ILE A 223 2.94 -19.30 20.65
N PHE A 224 1.97 -19.69 19.82
CA PHE A 224 1.13 -18.75 19.10
C PHE A 224 0.28 -17.91 20.06
N ALA A 225 -0.36 -18.53 21.05
CA ALA A 225 -1.11 -17.83 22.09
C ALA A 225 -0.22 -16.86 22.88
N ALA A 226 1.01 -17.26 23.23
CA ALA A 226 1.98 -16.39 23.91
C ALA A 226 2.41 -15.20 23.04
N CYS A 227 2.62 -15.40 21.73
CA CYS A 227 2.94 -14.32 20.80
C CYS A 227 1.79 -13.31 20.69
N VAL A 228 0.54 -13.79 20.62
CA VAL A 228 -0.64 -12.91 20.63
C VAL A 228 -0.74 -12.16 21.95
N ALA A 229 -0.59 -12.85 23.09
CA ALA A 229 -0.64 -12.23 24.41
C ALA A 229 0.41 -11.11 24.57
N ALA A 230 1.64 -11.34 24.11
CA ALA A 230 2.71 -10.34 24.13
C ALA A 230 2.35 -9.11 23.30
N VAL A 231 1.88 -9.33 22.07
CA VAL A 231 1.55 -8.24 21.13
C VAL A 231 0.33 -7.45 21.58
N LYS A 232 -0.67 -8.11 22.16
CA LYS A 232 -1.90 -7.47 22.64
C LYS A 232 -1.62 -6.47 23.76
N ARG A 233 -0.63 -6.73 24.63
CA ARG A 233 -0.28 -5.87 25.78
C ARG A 233 0.70 -4.75 25.42
N GLU A 234 1.84 -5.11 24.81
CA GLU A 234 2.97 -4.20 24.58
C GLU A 234 3.40 -4.10 23.12
N GLY A 235 2.66 -4.75 22.21
CA GLY A 235 2.88 -4.62 20.79
C GLY A 235 3.97 -5.47 20.18
N GLY A 236 4.35 -5.08 18.97
CA GLY A 236 5.33 -5.83 18.18
C GLY A 236 6.75 -5.87 18.78
N ARG A 237 7.04 -5.02 19.78
CA ARG A 237 8.33 -5.00 20.50
C ARG A 237 8.39 -6.06 21.60
N ALA A 238 7.25 -6.44 22.19
CA ALA A 238 7.21 -7.48 23.22
C ALA A 238 7.52 -8.88 22.67
N LEU A 239 7.47 -9.07 21.35
CA LEU A 239 7.97 -10.28 20.70
C LEU A 239 9.48 -10.49 20.93
N GLU A 240 10.26 -9.42 21.12
CA GLU A 240 11.70 -9.52 21.40
C GLU A 240 11.93 -10.07 22.82
N LYS A 241 11.18 -9.53 23.80
CA LYS A 241 11.16 -10.05 25.18
C LYS A 241 10.67 -11.49 25.26
N LEU A 242 9.66 -11.84 24.46
CA LEU A 242 9.16 -13.21 24.37
C LEU A 242 10.21 -14.15 23.77
N ALA A 243 10.97 -13.70 22.76
CA ALA A 243 12.08 -14.46 22.20
C ALA A 243 13.14 -14.77 23.28
N GLU A 244 13.49 -13.78 24.10
CA GLU A 244 14.42 -13.95 25.23
C GLU A 244 13.88 -14.97 26.26
N ALA A 245 12.63 -14.84 26.69
CA ALA A 245 12.01 -15.77 27.65
C ALA A 245 11.92 -17.22 27.10
N LEU A 246 11.68 -17.36 25.79
CA LEU A 246 11.67 -18.66 25.10
C LEU A 246 13.06 -19.18 24.75
N ASP A 247 14.13 -18.41 25.00
CA ASP A 247 15.51 -18.70 24.57
C ASP A 247 15.64 -18.91 23.04
N VAL A 248 14.84 -18.21 22.23
CA VAL A 248 14.86 -18.30 20.77
C VAL A 248 15.32 -17.01 20.13
N LYS A 249 15.92 -17.12 18.94
CA LYS A 249 16.28 -15.94 18.17
C LYS A 249 15.05 -15.34 17.51
N MET A 250 15.03 -14.01 17.35
CA MET A 250 14.03 -13.34 16.52
C MET A 250 14.17 -13.74 15.05
N PRO A 251 13.05 -13.91 14.31
CA PRO A 251 13.10 -14.18 12.88
C PRO A 251 13.76 -13.00 12.15
N PRO A 252 14.56 -13.25 11.10
CA PRO A 252 15.02 -12.19 10.23
C PRO A 252 13.80 -11.50 9.61
N ARG A 253 13.70 -10.17 9.76
CA ARG A 253 12.64 -9.38 9.11
C ARG A 253 12.86 -9.44 7.59
N ILE A 254 12.14 -10.31 6.89
CA ILE A 254 12.12 -10.33 5.43
C ILE A 254 10.91 -9.48 4.99
N PRO A 255 11.09 -8.21 4.60
CA PRO A 255 9.96 -7.43 4.10
C PRO A 255 9.42 -8.07 2.82
N THR A 256 8.13 -8.41 2.81
CA THR A 256 7.43 -8.84 1.59
C THR A 256 7.54 -7.74 0.53
N ARG A 257 7.50 -8.10 -0.77
CA ARG A 257 7.59 -7.10 -1.86
C ARG A 257 6.54 -6.01 -1.72
N MET A 258 5.32 -6.36 -1.31
CA MET A 258 4.24 -5.40 -1.06
C MET A 258 4.45 -4.56 0.20
N SER A 259 4.99 -5.14 1.28
CA SER A 259 5.34 -4.37 2.49
C SER A 259 6.40 -3.29 2.21
N ARG A 260 7.29 -3.50 1.23
CA ARG A 260 8.27 -2.47 0.82
C ARG A 260 7.63 -1.24 0.20
N VAL A 261 6.56 -1.41 -0.57
CA VAL A 261 5.90 -0.31 -1.29
C VAL A 261 4.66 0.24 -0.58
N SER A 262 4.09 -0.47 0.40
CA SER A 262 2.82 -0.09 1.04
C SER A 262 2.83 1.30 1.67
N SER A 263 3.90 1.67 2.39
CA SER A 263 4.06 3.04 2.92
C SER A 263 4.18 4.08 1.82
N GLY A 264 4.77 3.71 0.69
CA GLY A 264 4.93 4.59 -0.45
C GLY A 264 3.63 4.81 -1.22
N ILE A 265 2.81 3.77 -1.37
CA ILE A 265 1.46 3.85 -1.95
C ILE A 265 0.59 4.80 -1.11
N LEU A 266 0.65 4.68 0.22
CA LEU A 266 -0.10 5.58 1.12
C LEU A 266 0.36 7.04 1.00
N LEU A 267 1.68 7.27 0.97
CA LEU A 267 2.24 8.61 0.77
C LEU A 267 1.81 9.19 -0.58
N ALA A 268 1.90 8.40 -1.65
CA ALA A 268 1.45 8.79 -2.98
C ALA A 268 -0.03 9.16 -2.97
N MET A 269 -0.91 8.32 -2.41
CA MET A 269 -2.33 8.60 -2.33
C MET A 269 -2.59 9.90 -1.55
N PHE A 270 -1.97 10.08 -0.38
CA PHE A 270 -2.10 11.30 0.42
C PHE A 270 -1.66 12.55 -0.36
N CYS A 271 -0.53 12.49 -1.06
CA CYS A 271 -0.07 13.61 -1.88
C CYS A 271 -0.99 13.87 -3.09
N SER A 272 -1.45 12.85 -3.80
CA SER A 272 -2.41 13.00 -4.90
C SER A 272 -3.71 13.64 -4.41
N VAL A 273 -4.22 13.18 -3.27
CA VAL A 273 -5.39 13.72 -2.57
C VAL A 273 -5.19 15.21 -2.27
N PHE A 274 -4.07 15.55 -1.62
CA PHE A 274 -3.77 16.92 -1.26
C PHE A 274 -3.70 17.81 -2.50
N LEU A 275 -2.98 17.39 -3.54
CA LEU A 275 -2.81 18.16 -4.78
C LEU A 275 -4.13 18.36 -5.53
N TRP A 276 -4.99 17.34 -5.57
CA TRP A 276 -6.33 17.43 -6.18
C TRP A 276 -7.13 18.59 -5.58
N PHE A 277 -7.07 18.78 -4.26
CA PHE A 277 -7.82 19.84 -3.56
C PHE A 277 -7.07 21.16 -3.49
N PHE A 278 -5.74 21.12 -3.51
CA PHE A 278 -4.91 22.31 -3.35
C PHE A 278 -4.87 23.18 -4.62
N LEU A 279 -4.70 22.58 -5.81
CA LEU A 279 -4.60 23.31 -7.09
C LEU A 279 -5.77 24.27 -7.40
N PRO A 280 -7.05 23.93 -7.15
CA PRO A 280 -8.17 24.82 -7.44
C PRO A 280 -8.42 25.89 -6.36
N LEU A 281 -7.68 25.89 -5.23
CA LEU A 281 -7.82 26.94 -4.22
C LEU A 281 -7.24 28.27 -4.75
N THR A 282 -8.01 29.34 -4.57
CA THR A 282 -7.80 30.66 -5.21
C THR A 282 -6.40 31.25 -4.98
N GLY A 283 -5.78 30.98 -3.83
CA GLY A 283 -4.48 31.56 -3.47
C GLY A 283 -3.29 31.13 -4.34
N ILE A 284 -3.30 29.93 -4.95
CA ILE A 284 -2.19 29.49 -5.81
C ILE A 284 -2.28 30.14 -7.18
N ARG A 285 -3.50 30.28 -7.70
CA ARG A 285 -3.74 30.93 -8.98
C ARG A 285 -3.27 32.38 -8.94
N GLU A 286 -3.65 33.12 -7.90
CA GLU A 286 -3.22 34.50 -7.68
C GLU A 286 -1.69 34.61 -7.57
N PHE A 287 -1.05 33.67 -6.88
CA PHE A 287 0.42 33.61 -6.79
C PHE A 287 1.08 33.36 -8.16
N VAL A 288 0.55 32.43 -8.97
CA VAL A 288 1.07 32.14 -10.31
C VAL A 288 0.80 33.31 -11.27
N GLU A 289 -0.36 33.94 -11.19
CA GLU A 289 -0.70 35.13 -11.97
C GLU A 289 0.23 36.30 -11.63
N ALA A 290 0.55 36.49 -10.34
CA ALA A 290 1.51 37.51 -9.90
C ALA A 290 2.94 37.23 -10.36
N ALA A 291 3.35 35.96 -10.46
CA ALA A 291 4.70 35.57 -10.84
C ALA A 291 4.93 35.50 -12.36
N VAL A 292 3.89 35.19 -13.14
CA VAL A 292 4.04 34.76 -14.55
C VAL A 292 3.19 35.58 -15.52
N GLY A 293 2.24 36.37 -15.01
CA GLY A 293 1.27 37.14 -15.78
C GLY A 293 -0.12 36.51 -15.81
N PRO A 294 -1.11 37.18 -16.43
CA PRO A 294 -2.51 36.75 -16.41
C PRO A 294 -2.66 35.31 -16.95
N SER A 295 -3.33 34.46 -16.16
CA SER A 295 -3.54 33.05 -16.49
C SER A 295 -4.61 32.90 -17.57
N ASN A 296 -4.51 31.85 -18.38
CA ASN A 296 -5.59 31.49 -19.28
C ASN A 296 -6.63 30.69 -18.46
N PRO A 297 -7.83 31.22 -18.19
CA PRO A 297 -8.79 30.59 -17.30
C PRO A 297 -9.29 29.23 -17.81
N VAL A 298 -9.05 28.91 -19.08
CA VAL A 298 -9.39 27.63 -19.71
C VAL A 298 -8.38 26.53 -19.37
N LEU A 299 -7.11 26.89 -19.16
CA LEU A 299 -6.03 25.92 -18.97
C LEU A 299 -5.64 25.75 -17.50
N TRP A 300 -5.80 26.75 -16.65
CA TRP A 300 -5.61 26.57 -15.21
C TRP A 300 -6.71 25.67 -14.61
N PRO A 301 -6.38 24.73 -13.69
CA PRO A 301 -7.37 23.87 -13.03
C PRO A 301 -8.25 24.68 -12.05
N THR A 302 -9.25 25.37 -12.57
CA THR A 302 -10.21 26.18 -11.80
C THR A 302 -11.30 25.34 -11.13
N THR A 303 -11.44 24.07 -11.53
CA THR A 303 -12.39 23.13 -10.95
C THR A 303 -11.67 21.89 -10.43
N LEU A 304 -12.29 21.19 -9.48
CA LEU A 304 -11.79 19.90 -8.98
C LEU A 304 -11.70 18.85 -10.08
N TYR A 305 -12.57 18.90 -11.10
CA TYR A 305 -12.50 17.98 -12.23
C TYR A 305 -11.19 18.18 -13.00
N PHE A 306 -10.90 19.41 -13.42
CA PHE A 306 -9.65 19.72 -14.12
C PHE A 306 -8.43 19.47 -13.22
N SER A 307 -8.47 19.86 -11.95
CA SER A 307 -7.39 19.54 -10.99
C SER A 307 -7.11 18.04 -10.92
N GLY A 308 -8.16 17.22 -10.83
CA GLY A 308 -8.07 15.77 -10.84
C GLY A 308 -7.39 15.26 -12.10
N THR A 309 -7.82 15.72 -13.27
CA THR A 309 -7.18 15.39 -14.55
C THR A 309 -5.70 15.78 -14.53
N TYR A 310 -5.33 16.98 -14.10
CA TYR A 310 -3.92 17.40 -14.03
C TYR A 310 -3.06 16.50 -13.14
N VAL A 311 -3.58 16.10 -11.97
CA VAL A 311 -2.91 15.16 -11.05
C VAL A 311 -2.81 13.76 -11.68
N LEU A 312 -3.89 13.27 -12.29
CA LEU A 312 -3.90 11.98 -12.98
C LEU A 312 -2.92 11.96 -14.14
N THR A 313 -2.90 12.98 -15.00
CA THR A 313 -1.98 13.05 -16.14
C THR A 313 -0.54 13.22 -15.68
N ASN A 314 -0.23 14.18 -14.79
CA ASN A 314 1.17 14.61 -14.59
C ASN A 314 1.83 14.08 -13.31
N PHE A 315 1.06 13.65 -12.31
CA PHE A 315 1.61 13.17 -11.04
C PHE A 315 1.61 11.65 -10.94
N VAL A 316 0.52 10.99 -11.35
CA VAL A 316 0.34 9.54 -11.20
C VAL A 316 1.32 8.69 -12.02
N PRO A 317 1.65 8.99 -13.29
CA PRO A 317 2.50 8.13 -14.10
C PRO A 317 3.90 7.93 -13.53
N THR A 318 4.53 8.98 -13.01
CA THR A 318 5.84 8.93 -12.36
C THR A 318 5.81 8.06 -11.10
N ILE A 319 4.74 8.19 -10.30
CA ILE A 319 4.53 7.37 -9.10
C ILE A 319 4.34 5.90 -9.49
N LEU A 320 3.50 5.62 -10.49
CA LEU A 320 3.23 4.27 -10.98
C LEU A 320 4.51 3.60 -11.48
N GLY A 321 5.31 4.31 -12.29
CA GLY A 321 6.62 3.84 -12.75
C GLY A 321 7.56 3.52 -11.58
N THR A 322 7.58 4.39 -10.56
CA THR A 322 8.38 4.17 -9.34
C THR A 322 7.94 2.92 -8.57
N LEU A 323 6.64 2.70 -8.41
CA LEU A 323 6.11 1.53 -7.72
C LEU A 323 6.44 0.23 -8.46
N ILE A 324 6.24 0.20 -9.79
CA ILE A 324 6.59 -0.95 -10.64
C ILE A 324 8.08 -1.25 -10.53
N LEU A 325 8.92 -0.23 -10.60
CA LEU A 325 10.35 -0.37 -10.45
C LEU A 325 10.71 -1.01 -9.10
N LEU A 326 10.18 -0.49 -7.99
CA LEU A 326 10.49 -1.00 -6.65
C LEU A 326 10.00 -2.44 -6.43
N LEU A 327 8.88 -2.82 -7.05
CA LEU A 327 8.39 -4.20 -7.06
C LEU A 327 9.26 -5.14 -7.91
N ALA A 328 9.79 -4.63 -9.02
CA ALA A 328 10.68 -5.36 -9.93
C ALA A 328 12.09 -5.55 -9.34
N ILE A 329 12.56 -4.63 -8.49
CA ILE A 329 13.85 -4.75 -7.82
C ILE A 329 13.82 -5.89 -6.79
N THR A 330 14.39 -7.02 -7.19
CA THR A 330 14.83 -8.06 -6.26
C THR A 330 16.17 -7.65 -5.66
N GLN A 331 16.19 -7.25 -4.38
CA GLN A 331 17.44 -7.11 -3.63
C GLN A 331 18.09 -8.48 -3.46
N ARG A 332 18.80 -8.97 -4.48
CA ARG A 332 19.77 -10.06 -4.30
C ARG A 332 21.05 -9.45 -3.71
N LYS A 333 21.76 -10.25 -2.90
CA LYS A 333 22.98 -9.90 -2.13
C LYS A 333 23.79 -8.80 -2.82
N LYS A 334 24.13 -7.75 -2.05
CA LYS A 334 24.92 -6.56 -2.46
C LYS A 334 25.92 -6.92 -3.58
N PRO A 335 25.63 -6.60 -4.84
CA PRO A 335 26.64 -6.75 -5.88
C PRO A 335 27.78 -5.77 -5.60
N ARG A 336 29.00 -6.13 -6.02
CA ARG A 336 30.15 -5.22 -6.16
C ARG A 336 29.73 -3.96 -6.93
N LYS A 337 30.46 -2.85 -6.78
CA LYS A 337 30.26 -1.54 -7.46
C LYS A 337 29.92 -1.73 -8.96
N LEU A 338 28.64 -1.87 -9.28
CA LEU A 338 28.15 -2.01 -10.65
C LEU A 338 28.24 -0.64 -11.32
N LEU A 339 28.66 -0.61 -12.57
CA LEU A 339 28.65 0.62 -13.37
C LEU A 339 27.20 0.99 -13.72
N VAL A 340 26.92 2.29 -13.91
CA VAL A 340 25.57 2.77 -14.24
C VAL A 340 25.01 2.11 -15.52
N PRO A 341 25.77 1.97 -16.62
CA PRO A 341 25.27 1.29 -17.83
C PRO A 341 24.84 -0.14 -17.57
N GLU A 342 25.62 -0.91 -16.79
CA GLU A 342 25.28 -2.30 -16.45
C GLU A 342 23.98 -2.41 -15.64
N ILE A 343 23.71 -1.42 -14.78
CA ILE A 343 22.46 -1.35 -14.02
C ILE A 343 21.30 -1.06 -14.97
N LEU A 344 21.45 -0.12 -15.90
CA LEU A 344 20.40 0.25 -16.85
C LEU A 344 20.11 -0.90 -17.82
N ASP A 345 21.12 -1.55 -18.39
CA ASP A 345 20.96 -2.68 -19.31
C ASP A 345 20.20 -3.83 -18.66
N ARG A 346 20.51 -4.13 -17.39
CA ARG A 346 19.83 -5.20 -16.65
C ARG A 346 18.33 -4.97 -16.45
N TYR A 347 17.90 -3.72 -16.39
CA TYR A 347 16.51 -3.34 -16.14
C TYR A 347 15.89 -2.58 -17.32
N ALA A 348 16.52 -2.62 -18.50
CA ALA A 348 16.08 -1.91 -19.69
C ALA A 348 14.65 -2.32 -20.09
N THR A 349 14.32 -3.61 -19.96
CA THR A 349 12.97 -4.14 -20.22
C THR A 349 11.94 -3.60 -19.23
N THR A 350 12.29 -3.42 -17.95
CA THR A 350 11.41 -2.80 -16.95
C THR A 350 11.18 -1.33 -17.25
N ILE A 351 12.24 -0.58 -17.60
CA ILE A 351 12.14 0.84 -17.95
C ILE A 351 11.30 1.03 -19.22
N LEU A 352 11.53 0.21 -20.25
CA LEU A 352 10.72 0.21 -21.47
C LEU A 352 9.27 -0.16 -21.17
N GLY A 353 9.03 -1.16 -20.32
CA GLY A 353 7.69 -1.54 -19.88
C GLY A 353 6.96 -0.41 -19.16
N ILE A 354 7.65 0.37 -18.34
CA ILE A 354 7.10 1.58 -17.69
C ILE A 354 6.72 2.62 -18.76
N ALA A 355 7.60 2.91 -19.72
CA ALA A 355 7.31 3.86 -20.79
C ALA A 355 6.06 3.46 -21.60
N LEU A 356 6.00 2.19 -22.03
CA LEU A 356 4.83 1.65 -22.75
C LEU A 356 3.55 1.71 -21.92
N LEU A 357 3.63 1.40 -20.63
CA LEU A 357 2.47 1.49 -19.74
C LEU A 357 1.95 2.93 -19.61
N VAL A 358 2.84 3.92 -19.53
CA VAL A 358 2.44 5.34 -19.47
C VAL A 358 1.77 5.77 -20.79
N ILE A 359 2.29 5.32 -21.94
CA ILE A 359 1.60 5.57 -23.22
C ILE A 359 0.19 4.96 -23.23
N CYS A 360 0.04 3.73 -22.75
CA CYS A 360 -1.29 3.11 -22.62
C CYS A 360 -2.19 3.86 -21.66
N TYR A 361 -1.65 4.34 -20.53
CA TYR A 361 -2.36 5.15 -19.54
C TYR A 361 -2.87 6.46 -20.15
N ASP A 362 -2.01 7.19 -20.85
CA ASP A 362 -2.35 8.46 -21.50
C ASP A 362 -3.45 8.26 -22.56
N TYR A 363 -3.44 7.13 -23.29
CA TYR A 363 -4.51 6.79 -24.22
C TYR A 363 -5.84 6.49 -23.52
N LEU A 364 -5.82 5.77 -22.40
CA LEU A 364 -7.03 5.50 -21.63
C LEU A 364 -7.62 6.81 -21.10
N GLU A 365 -6.78 7.71 -20.57
CA GLU A 365 -7.18 9.03 -20.11
C GLU A 365 -7.78 9.86 -21.26
N ALA A 366 -7.12 9.93 -22.41
CA ALA A 366 -7.61 10.66 -23.57
C ALA A 366 -8.94 10.12 -24.12
N LEU A 367 -9.18 8.80 -24.01
CA LEU A 367 -10.46 8.18 -24.36
C LEU A 367 -11.57 8.57 -23.36
N VAL A 368 -11.24 8.66 -22.07
CA VAL A 368 -12.17 9.15 -21.04
C VAL A 368 -12.52 10.62 -21.28
N GLU A 369 -11.52 11.47 -21.53
CA GLU A 369 -11.73 12.89 -21.90
C GLU A 369 -12.59 13.04 -23.16
N ARG A 370 -12.33 12.20 -24.18
CA ARG A 370 -13.12 12.16 -25.41
C ARG A 370 -14.60 11.85 -25.14
N SER A 371 -14.88 10.95 -24.21
CA SER A 371 -16.26 10.59 -23.83
C SER A 371 -16.97 11.66 -23.00
N ALA A 372 -16.21 12.49 -22.27
CA ALA A 372 -16.73 13.52 -21.38
C ALA A 372 -17.00 14.86 -22.09
N SER A 373 -16.33 15.14 -23.20
CA SER A 373 -16.54 16.39 -23.95
C SER A 373 -17.76 16.30 -24.87
N THR A 374 -18.60 17.33 -24.87
CA THR A 374 -19.72 17.51 -25.84
C THR A 374 -19.23 17.89 -27.24
N VAL A 375 -17.92 18.11 -27.41
CA VAL A 375 -17.30 18.44 -28.68
C VAL A 375 -17.16 17.15 -29.49
N ARG A 376 -17.84 17.07 -30.64
CA ARG A 376 -17.65 15.97 -31.59
C ARG A 376 -16.21 15.97 -32.06
N TYR A 377 -15.39 15.05 -31.55
CA TYR A 377 -14.12 14.70 -32.18
C TYR A 377 -14.43 14.17 -33.59
N GLN A 378 -14.22 15.01 -34.60
CA GLN A 378 -14.50 14.69 -36.01
C GLN A 378 -13.48 13.71 -36.60
N ASP A 379 -12.45 13.35 -35.85
CA ASP A 379 -11.38 12.47 -36.30
C ASP A 379 -11.75 10.98 -36.25
N THR A 380 -11.34 10.27 -37.31
CA THR A 380 -11.33 8.80 -37.31
C THR A 380 -10.43 8.28 -36.18
N ALA A 381 -10.70 7.06 -35.70
CA ALA A 381 -9.89 6.45 -34.64
C ALA A 381 -8.39 6.48 -34.96
N GLY A 382 -8.00 6.16 -36.19
CA GLY A 382 -6.58 6.18 -36.62
C GLY A 382 -5.93 7.56 -36.49
N ILE A 383 -6.62 8.63 -36.88
CA ILE A 383 -6.10 10.01 -36.76
C ILE A 383 -6.00 10.43 -35.29
N PHE A 384 -6.98 10.05 -34.47
CA PHE A 384 -6.96 10.30 -33.03
C PHE A 384 -5.73 9.70 -32.35
N PHE A 385 -5.38 8.44 -32.69
CA PHE A 385 -4.19 7.78 -32.17
C PHE A 385 -2.91 8.41 -32.71
N ALA A 386 -2.76 8.51 -34.04
CA ALA A 386 -1.52 8.94 -34.70
C ALA A 386 -1.06 10.35 -34.31
N THR A 387 -2.00 11.29 -34.14
CA THR A 387 -1.69 12.68 -33.75
C THR A 387 -1.19 12.82 -32.32
N ARG A 388 -1.44 11.83 -31.45
CA ARG A 388 -1.10 11.88 -30.02
C ARG A 388 0.12 11.05 -29.64
N ILE A 389 0.53 10.08 -30.47
CA ILE A 389 1.71 9.21 -30.21
C ILE A 389 2.95 10.04 -29.83
N PRO A 390 3.34 11.10 -30.56
CA PRO A 390 4.57 11.83 -30.24
C PRO A 390 4.53 12.48 -28.86
N PHE A 391 3.37 13.00 -28.44
CA PHE A 391 3.20 13.65 -27.15
C PHE A 391 3.18 12.64 -26.00
N PHE A 392 2.50 11.50 -26.17
CA PHE A 392 2.47 10.45 -25.15
C PHE A 392 3.81 9.73 -25.03
N ALA A 393 4.51 9.53 -26.16
CA ALA A 393 5.89 9.05 -26.14
C ALA A 393 6.79 10.03 -25.36
N PHE A 394 6.66 11.34 -25.60
CA PHE A 394 7.43 12.33 -24.86
C PHE A 394 7.09 12.36 -23.37
N HIS A 395 5.80 12.30 -23.03
CA HIS A 395 5.33 12.24 -21.65
C HIS A 395 5.86 11.00 -20.91
N SER A 396 5.87 9.85 -21.58
CA SER A 396 6.38 8.60 -21.01
C SER A 396 7.88 8.65 -20.66
N LEU A 397 8.67 9.51 -21.33
CA LEU A 397 10.09 9.70 -21.01
C LEU A 397 10.28 10.29 -19.61
N ILE A 398 9.31 11.06 -19.10
CA ILE A 398 9.38 11.64 -17.75
C ILE A 398 9.37 10.53 -16.69
N ALA A 399 8.40 9.62 -16.78
CA ALA A 399 8.30 8.47 -15.87
C ALA A 399 9.47 7.49 -16.05
N ALA A 400 9.91 7.26 -17.30
CA ALA A 400 11.03 6.38 -17.60
C ALA A 400 12.36 6.93 -17.04
N LEU A 401 12.61 8.23 -17.18
CA LEU A 401 13.78 8.90 -16.61
C LEU A 401 13.76 8.83 -15.08
N ALA A 402 12.61 9.09 -14.45
CA ALA A 402 12.46 8.95 -13.01
C ALA A 402 12.79 7.54 -12.54
N ALA A 403 12.25 6.53 -13.24
CA ALA A 403 12.55 5.13 -12.94
C ALA A 403 14.04 4.80 -13.11
N ALA A 404 14.70 5.29 -14.16
CA ALA A 404 16.13 5.08 -14.39
C ALA A 404 16.99 5.69 -13.26
N VAL A 405 16.70 6.93 -12.88
CA VAL A 405 17.42 7.64 -11.80
C VAL A 405 17.21 6.94 -10.44
N LEU A 406 15.96 6.58 -10.12
CA LEU A 406 15.64 5.88 -8.87
C LEU A 406 16.19 4.46 -8.84
N LEU A 407 16.31 3.79 -9.99
CA LEU A 407 16.95 2.48 -10.09
C LEU A 407 18.42 2.56 -9.70
N VAL A 408 19.15 3.53 -10.26
CA VAL A 408 20.56 3.73 -9.93
C VAL A 408 20.73 4.06 -8.45
N TYR A 409 19.90 4.96 -7.92
CA TYR A 409 19.89 5.32 -6.50
C TYR A 409 19.57 4.14 -5.56
N THR A 410 18.65 3.25 -5.96
CA THR A 410 18.24 2.11 -5.14
C THR A 410 19.27 0.99 -5.12
N VAL A 411 19.91 0.71 -6.27
CA VAL A 411 20.93 -0.34 -6.42
C VAL A 411 22.27 0.08 -5.82
N ARG A 412 22.70 1.33 -6.01
CA ARG A 412 24.00 1.82 -5.52
C ARG A 412 23.94 2.28 -4.07
N GLY A 413 24.45 1.44 -3.17
CA GLY A 413 24.63 1.75 -1.74
C GLY A 413 25.37 3.07 -1.49
N ASP A 414 26.45 3.28 -2.22
CA ASP A 414 27.42 4.36 -2.03
C ASP A 414 26.88 5.78 -2.32
N LEU A 415 25.74 5.86 -3.01
CA LEU A 415 25.01 7.11 -3.26
C LEU A 415 24.17 7.55 -2.05
N ARG A 416 24.08 6.71 -1.01
CA ARG A 416 23.27 6.94 0.19
C ARG A 416 24.11 7.09 1.46
N ASP A 417 25.43 7.11 1.33
CA ASP A 417 26.36 7.13 2.48
C ASP A 417 26.26 8.43 3.29
N THR A 418 25.90 9.55 2.66
CA THR A 418 25.82 10.86 3.32
C THR A 418 24.51 11.58 2.99
N PRO A 419 23.98 12.39 3.92
CA PRO A 419 22.76 13.17 3.69
C PRO A 419 22.91 14.14 2.50
N ALA A 420 24.11 14.69 2.29
CA ALA A 420 24.39 15.57 1.15
C ALA A 420 24.22 14.85 -0.20
N LYS A 421 24.70 13.60 -0.33
CA LYS A 421 24.49 12.80 -1.54
C LYS A 421 23.02 12.46 -1.76
N ILE A 422 22.30 12.11 -0.69
CA ILE A 422 20.86 11.84 -0.74
C ILE A 422 20.11 13.07 -1.26
N CYS A 423 20.38 14.26 -0.69
CA CYS A 423 19.77 15.51 -1.15
C CYS A 423 20.16 15.84 -2.60
N ALA A 424 21.41 15.65 -3.00
CA ALA A 424 21.86 15.93 -4.36
C ALA A 424 21.14 15.05 -5.39
N TRP A 425 20.92 13.76 -5.11
CA TRP A 425 20.16 12.86 -5.99
C TRP A 425 18.67 13.21 -6.04
N GLY A 426 18.07 13.57 -4.90
CA GLY A 426 16.70 14.06 -4.86
C GLY A 426 16.51 15.33 -5.69
N MET A 427 17.40 16.31 -5.53
CA MET A 427 17.38 17.55 -6.31
C MET A 427 17.67 17.32 -7.79
N GLY A 428 18.63 16.45 -8.11
CA GLY A 428 18.95 16.09 -9.49
C GLY A 428 17.76 15.47 -10.21
N LEU A 429 17.00 14.60 -9.53
CA LEU A 429 15.75 14.05 -10.06
C LEU A 429 14.71 15.15 -10.32
N VAL A 430 14.49 16.05 -9.34
CA VAL A 430 13.53 17.16 -9.47
C VAL A 430 13.87 18.08 -10.64
N VAL A 431 15.14 18.47 -10.77
CA VAL A 431 15.60 19.35 -11.86
C VAL A 431 15.46 18.65 -13.21
N SER A 432 15.86 17.37 -13.30
CA SER A 432 15.79 16.62 -14.56
C SER A 432 14.35 16.45 -15.05
N LEU A 433 13.43 16.10 -14.14
CA LEU A 433 12.01 16.00 -14.46
C LEU A 433 11.43 17.37 -14.81
N GLY A 434 11.77 18.43 -14.05
CA GLY A 434 11.30 19.79 -14.33
C GLY A 434 11.68 20.29 -15.73
N ILE A 435 12.92 20.05 -16.17
CA ILE A 435 13.38 20.42 -17.52
C ILE A 435 12.62 19.63 -18.59
N LEU A 436 12.47 18.31 -18.41
CA LEU A 436 11.78 17.47 -19.38
C LEU A 436 10.29 17.81 -19.48
N SER A 437 9.65 18.08 -18.34
CA SER A 437 8.27 18.55 -18.25
C SER A 437 8.07 19.92 -18.90
N TYR A 438 9.05 20.82 -18.80
CA TYR A 438 9.02 22.11 -19.48
C TYR A 438 8.95 21.94 -21.01
N PHE A 439 9.86 21.15 -21.57
CA PHE A 439 9.85 20.87 -23.01
C PHE A 439 8.57 20.15 -23.47
N TYR A 440 8.08 19.20 -22.67
CA TYR A 440 6.82 18.52 -22.95
C TYR A 440 5.64 19.49 -22.97
N ALA A 441 5.54 20.39 -21.98
CA ALA A 441 4.47 21.37 -21.89
C ALA A 441 4.50 22.37 -23.05
N GLU A 442 5.67 22.90 -23.39
CA GLU A 442 5.86 23.80 -24.55
C GLU A 442 5.49 23.12 -25.87
N ALA A 443 5.96 21.88 -26.07
CA ALA A 443 5.61 21.11 -27.27
C ALA A 443 4.10 20.87 -27.38
N ARG A 444 3.43 20.57 -26.27
CA ARG A 444 1.97 20.37 -26.24
C ARG A 444 1.21 21.66 -26.52
N LEU A 445 1.66 22.79 -25.99
CA LEU A 445 1.07 24.10 -26.27
C LEU A 445 1.21 24.50 -27.73
N GLN A 446 2.41 24.37 -28.29
CA GLN A 446 2.72 24.81 -29.64
C GLN A 446 2.09 23.92 -30.72
N TYR A 447 2.17 22.59 -30.56
CA TYR A 447 1.86 21.65 -31.64
C TYR A 447 0.55 20.87 -31.44
N HIS A 448 -0.02 20.85 -30.23
CA HIS A 448 -1.28 20.16 -29.97
C HIS A 448 -2.44 21.12 -29.67
N LEU A 449 -2.23 22.08 -28.77
CA LEU A 449 -3.28 22.98 -28.31
C LEU A 449 -3.36 24.28 -29.11
N GLY A 450 -2.29 24.67 -29.82
CA GLY A 450 -2.25 25.87 -30.66
C GLY A 450 -2.39 27.18 -29.88
N VAL A 451 -2.03 27.18 -28.59
CA VAL A 451 -2.19 28.32 -27.67
C VAL A 451 -0.94 28.50 -26.83
N THR A 452 -0.64 29.74 -26.44
CA THR A 452 0.45 30.06 -25.50
C THR A 452 -0.11 30.28 -24.09
N SER A 453 0.39 29.55 -23.10
CA SER A 453 -0.09 29.62 -21.72
C SER A 453 1.04 29.24 -20.76
N ARG A 454 1.62 30.22 -20.09
CA ARG A 454 2.75 30.00 -19.18
C ARG A 454 2.32 29.33 -17.86
N ASP A 455 1.08 29.59 -17.45
CA ASP A 455 0.41 28.96 -16.32
C ASP A 455 0.26 27.44 -16.51
N PHE A 456 -0.06 26.99 -17.73
CA PHE A 456 -0.05 25.56 -18.09
C PHE A 456 1.33 24.93 -17.88
N VAL A 457 2.37 25.58 -18.41
CA VAL A 457 3.76 25.10 -18.28
C VAL A 457 4.16 24.98 -16.81
N VAL A 458 3.87 26.01 -16.01
CA VAL A 458 4.18 26.01 -14.58
C VAL A 458 3.45 24.89 -13.84
N ALA A 459 2.16 24.67 -14.13
CA ALA A 459 1.40 23.59 -13.51
C ALA A 459 1.99 22.20 -13.82
N VAL A 460 2.32 21.94 -15.09
CA VAL A 460 2.90 20.67 -15.54
C VAL A 460 4.28 20.44 -14.91
N VAL A 461 5.14 21.47 -14.89
CA VAL A 461 6.48 21.39 -14.28
C VAL A 461 6.38 21.18 -12.77
N LEU A 462 5.51 21.92 -12.08
CA LEU A 462 5.31 21.82 -10.63
C LEU A 462 4.84 20.41 -10.25
N LEU A 463 3.84 19.86 -10.95
CA LEU A 463 3.28 18.55 -10.64
C LEU A 463 4.29 17.43 -10.84
N ASN A 464 5.08 17.50 -11.92
CA ASN A 464 6.13 16.52 -12.16
C ASN A 464 7.28 16.65 -11.16
N ALA A 465 7.67 17.88 -10.77
CA ALA A 465 8.65 18.12 -9.72
C ALA A 465 8.19 17.58 -8.36
N LEU A 466 6.91 17.75 -8.01
CA LEU A 466 6.32 17.17 -6.81
C LEU A 466 6.26 15.64 -6.90
N SER A 467 5.91 15.08 -8.06
CA SER A 467 5.92 13.64 -8.29
C SER A 467 7.33 13.05 -8.12
N ALA A 468 8.38 13.78 -8.52
CA ALA A 468 9.77 13.42 -8.31
C ALA A 468 10.13 13.34 -6.83
N LEU A 469 9.76 14.36 -6.05
CA LEU A 469 9.99 14.40 -4.59
C LEU A 469 9.30 13.24 -3.89
N VAL A 470 8.03 13.00 -4.21
CA VAL A 470 7.25 11.91 -3.61
C VAL A 470 7.83 10.55 -4.03
N SER A 471 8.17 10.37 -5.30
CA SER A 471 8.82 9.14 -5.81
C SER A 471 10.15 8.86 -5.11
N PHE A 472 10.96 9.90 -4.88
CA PHE A 472 12.22 9.79 -4.15
C PHE A 472 12.00 9.43 -2.67
N ALA A 473 10.99 10.01 -2.03
CA ALA A 473 10.60 9.67 -0.67
C ALA A 473 10.11 8.21 -0.57
N ILE A 474 9.28 7.76 -1.52
CA ILE A 474 8.81 6.37 -1.65
C ILE A 474 10.00 5.41 -1.75
N ALA A 475 10.93 5.68 -2.67
CA ALA A 475 12.13 4.85 -2.83
C ALA A 475 12.97 4.82 -1.55
N SER A 476 13.16 5.97 -0.89
CA SER A 476 13.94 6.07 0.35
C SER A 476 13.27 5.30 1.52
N LEU A 477 11.95 5.36 1.65
CA LEU A 477 11.20 4.60 2.65
C LEU A 477 11.29 3.09 2.42
N ALA A 478 11.15 2.66 1.15
CA ALA A 478 11.27 1.25 0.77
C ALA A 478 12.66 0.68 1.10
N LEU A 479 13.71 1.49 0.91
CA LEU A 479 15.09 1.12 1.24
C LEU A 479 15.34 1.05 2.74
N ARG A 480 14.84 2.00 3.54
CA ARG A 480 14.98 1.97 5.02
C ARG A 480 14.37 0.70 5.61
N ARG A 481 13.19 0.29 5.12
CA ARG A 481 12.55 -0.97 5.53
C ARG A 481 13.34 -2.23 5.14
N SER A 482 14.23 -2.13 4.16
CA SER A 482 15.06 -3.24 3.70
C SER A 482 16.46 -3.26 4.36
N ALA A 483 16.86 -2.19 5.04
CA ALA A 483 18.21 -1.98 5.57
C ALA A 483 18.36 -2.26 7.08
N GLU A 484 17.28 -2.57 7.80
CA GLU A 484 17.38 -3.01 9.19
C GLU A 484 18.18 -4.32 9.25
N PRO A 485 19.34 -4.35 9.96
CA PRO A 485 20.27 -5.45 9.84
C PRO A 485 19.68 -6.73 10.41
N ALA A 486 19.76 -7.82 9.64
CA ALA A 486 19.71 -9.15 10.22
C ALA A 486 20.89 -9.27 11.20
N PRO A 487 20.69 -9.63 12.49
CA PRO A 487 21.81 -9.90 13.38
C PRO A 487 22.69 -10.96 12.73
N SER A 488 23.98 -10.65 12.68
CA SER A 488 25.03 -11.41 12.01
C SER A 488 24.84 -12.91 12.18
N ALA A 489 24.70 -13.62 11.06
CA ALA A 489 24.75 -15.06 11.03
C ALA A 489 26.07 -15.52 11.66
N MET A 490 25.97 -16.18 12.81
CA MET A 490 27.07 -16.95 13.39
C MET A 490 27.05 -18.39 12.84
N PRO A 491 28.21 -19.07 12.86
CA PRO A 491 28.61 -20.06 11.89
C PRO A 491 27.71 -21.29 11.89
N SER A 492 27.54 -21.87 10.70
CA SER A 492 27.13 -23.26 10.52
C SER A 492 27.85 -24.14 11.53
N ALA A 493 27.12 -24.75 12.46
CA ALA A 493 27.66 -25.81 13.30
C ALA A 493 28.25 -26.87 12.37
N ALA A 494 29.56 -27.09 12.49
CA ALA A 494 30.23 -28.19 11.80
C ALA A 494 29.61 -29.51 12.29
N PRO A 495 29.40 -30.51 11.41
CA PRO A 495 29.01 -31.83 11.85
C PRO A 495 30.18 -32.41 12.66
N THR A 496 29.91 -32.71 13.93
CA THR A 496 30.78 -33.59 14.73
C THR A 496 30.76 -34.96 14.07
N VAL A 497 31.78 -35.23 13.24
CA VAL A 497 32.17 -36.59 12.86
C VAL A 497 32.87 -37.17 14.08
N GLY A 498 32.34 -38.30 14.56
CA GLY A 498 32.88 -39.00 15.72
C GLY A 498 34.27 -39.56 15.49
N SER A 499 34.99 -39.65 16.61
CA SER A 499 36.03 -40.64 16.87
C SER A 499 35.93 -41.03 18.33
#